data_AF-A0A177CB58-F1
#
_entry.id   AF-A0A177CB58-F1
#
_cell.length_a   1.000
_cell.length_b   1.000
_cell.length_c   1.000
_cell.angle_alpha   90.00
_cell.angle_beta   90.00
_cell.angle_gamma   90.00
#
_symmetry.space_group_name_H-M   'P 1'
#
loop_
_entity.id
_entity.type
_entity.pdbx_description
1 polymer ?
#
loop_
_entity_poly.entity_id
_entity_poly.type
_entity_poly.pdbx_seq_one_letter_code
_entity_poly.pdbx_strand_id
1 'polypeptide(L)'
;FRPAQPTPLQRFLRKPLLFIATYLYTHQPPLKQKRRNSNNSSSQSNGRTTPHHITVVCLSDTHNTQPLIPAADILLHAGDLTQNGTFAELQATLDWLAALPHRHKFVIAGNHDLLLSPSFVASAPSRVFTTTPGCTKEDLEWGDVTYLEDSSATVTVRGRDVKIWGAPWTPKYGNWAFQYPPGEDVWQGKIPGDADIVVTHGPAQGHLDVNGMGHAGCAWMGRELERVKPRLAVYGHIHESRGREYVRWDRVQRMYEGVLG
;
A
#
# COMPACT_ATOMS: atom_id res chain seq x y z
N PHE A 1 0.71 28.34 -11.34
CA PHE A 1 1.16 28.23 -12.73
C PHE A 1 1.60 26.78 -12.95
N ARG A 2 0.83 25.94 -13.67
CA ARG A 2 1.30 24.59 -14.02
C ARG A 2 2.14 24.72 -15.29
N PRO A 3 3.47 24.49 -15.27
CA PRO A 3 4.25 24.51 -16.49
C PRO A 3 3.69 23.49 -17.48
N ALA A 4 3.75 23.82 -18.78
CA ALA A 4 3.33 22.89 -19.82
C ALA A 4 4.12 21.57 -19.69
N GLN A 5 3.41 20.45 -19.79
CA GLN A 5 4.06 19.13 -19.75
C GLN A 5 5.02 19.00 -20.94
N PRO A 6 6.25 18.50 -20.74
CA PRO A 6 7.24 18.39 -21.80
C PRO A 6 6.77 17.41 -22.90
N THR A 7 7.01 17.79 -24.15
CA THR A 7 6.69 16.94 -25.32
C THR A 7 7.46 15.62 -25.27
N PRO A 8 7.03 14.57 -25.99
CA PRO A 8 7.80 13.32 -26.09
C PRO A 8 9.26 13.55 -26.52
N LEU A 9 9.49 14.42 -27.50
CA LEU A 9 10.84 14.78 -27.95
C LEU A 9 11.65 15.46 -26.84
N GLN A 10 11.05 16.41 -26.12
CA GLN A 10 11.72 17.07 -24.98
C GLN A 10 12.07 16.08 -23.87
N ARG A 11 11.18 15.12 -23.56
CA ARG A 11 11.44 14.06 -22.57
C ARG A 11 12.58 13.16 -23.01
N PHE A 12 12.59 12.73 -24.28
CA PHE A 12 13.67 11.92 -24.85
C PHE A 12 15.02 12.65 -24.83
N LEU A 13 15.08 13.90 -25.30
CA LEU A 13 16.31 14.69 -25.31
C LEU A 13 16.87 14.94 -23.91
N ARG A 14 16.00 15.06 -22.89
CA ARG A 14 16.43 15.33 -21.51
C ARG A 14 16.90 14.07 -20.78
N LYS A 15 16.25 12.93 -20.99
CA LYS A 15 16.59 11.64 -20.37
C LYS A 15 16.31 10.48 -21.34
N PRO A 16 17.21 10.21 -22.31
CA PRO A 16 16.94 9.26 -23.39
C PRO A 16 16.77 7.82 -22.89
N LEU A 17 17.62 7.39 -21.95
CA LEU A 17 17.53 6.05 -21.36
C LEU A 17 16.21 5.86 -20.61
N LEU A 18 15.81 6.83 -19.78
CA LEU A 18 14.53 6.76 -19.04
C LEU A 18 13.34 6.76 -19.99
N PHE A 19 13.38 7.57 -21.06
CA PHE A 19 12.33 7.57 -22.07
C PHE A 19 12.17 6.19 -22.73
N ILE A 20 13.27 5.59 -23.18
CA ILE A 20 13.26 4.26 -23.82
C ILE A 20 12.79 3.19 -22.83
N ALA A 21 13.33 3.18 -21.61
CA ALA A 21 12.96 2.21 -20.58
C ALA A 21 11.46 2.31 -20.22
N THR A 22 10.96 3.53 -20.03
CA THR A 22 9.53 3.79 -19.76
C THR A 22 8.67 3.33 -20.94
N TYR A 23 9.09 3.61 -22.18
CA TYR A 23 8.37 3.17 -23.38
C TYR A 23 8.28 1.64 -23.43
N LEU A 24 9.41 0.95 -23.29
CA LEU A 24 9.45 -0.52 -23.29
C LEU A 24 8.61 -1.12 -22.17
N TYR A 25 8.65 -0.53 -20.97
CA TYR A 25 7.88 -0.99 -19.81
C TYR A 25 6.37 -0.84 -20.02
N THR A 26 5.93 0.33 -20.49
CA THR A 26 4.50 0.63 -20.68
C THR A 26 3.88 -0.03 -21.90
N HIS A 27 4.68 -0.41 -22.91
CA HIS A 27 4.21 -1.02 -24.16
C HIS A 27 4.42 -2.54 -24.22
N GLN A 28 4.69 -3.18 -23.09
CA GLN A 28 4.81 -4.63 -23.08
C GLN A 28 3.49 -5.32 -23.45
N PRO A 29 3.52 -6.40 -24.25
CA PRO A 29 2.31 -7.14 -24.63
C PRO A 29 1.57 -7.62 -23.39
N PRO A 30 0.22 -7.66 -23.34
CA PRO A 30 -0.53 -8.05 -22.15
C PRO A 30 -0.06 -9.38 -21.58
N LEU A 31 -0.05 -9.50 -20.25
CA LEU A 31 0.24 -10.77 -19.58
C LEU A 31 -0.73 -11.84 -20.11
N LYS A 32 -0.18 -12.88 -20.74
CA LYS A 32 -0.98 -14.07 -21.08
C LYS A 32 -1.45 -14.67 -19.76
N GLN A 33 -2.72 -14.49 -19.41
CA GLN A 33 -3.35 -15.29 -18.37
C GLN A 33 -3.16 -16.76 -18.77
N LYS A 34 -2.30 -17.49 -18.06
CA LYS A 34 -2.26 -18.95 -18.18
C LYS A 34 -3.65 -19.43 -17.76
N ARG A 35 -4.53 -19.69 -18.74
CA ARG A 35 -5.68 -20.56 -18.54
C ARG A 35 -5.09 -21.85 -18.00
N ARG A 36 -5.34 -22.15 -16.72
CA ARG A 36 -5.09 -23.48 -16.17
C ARG A 36 -5.97 -24.42 -16.99
N ASN A 37 -5.37 -25.14 -17.94
CA ASN A 37 -6.02 -26.21 -18.67
C ASN A 37 -6.48 -27.25 -17.63
N SER A 38 -7.77 -27.26 -17.30
CA SER A 38 -8.38 -28.38 -16.60
C SER A 38 -8.62 -29.48 -17.63
N ASN A 39 -7.56 -30.13 -18.08
CA ASN A 39 -7.67 -31.42 -18.74
C ASN A 39 -7.81 -32.47 -17.65
N ASN A 40 -9.05 -32.84 -17.33
CA ASN A 40 -9.37 -34.21 -16.95
C ASN A 40 -10.84 -34.48 -17.26
N SER A 41 -11.05 -35.23 -18.34
CA SER A 41 -12.29 -35.89 -18.70
C SER A 41 -12.36 -37.24 -18.00
N SER A 42 -13.27 -37.40 -17.04
CA SER A 42 -14.11 -38.60 -16.84
C SER A 42 -15.08 -38.40 -15.66
N SER A 43 -16.37 -38.46 -15.99
CA SER A 43 -17.50 -38.96 -15.18
C SER A 43 -17.45 -38.84 -13.66
N GLN A 44 -18.16 -37.86 -13.09
CA GLN A 44 -19.29 -38.06 -12.17
C GLN A 44 -19.79 -36.72 -11.63
N SER A 45 -21.10 -36.56 -11.66
CA SER A 45 -21.84 -35.42 -11.11
C SER A 45 -21.68 -35.34 -9.60
N ASN A 46 -20.93 -34.36 -9.11
CA ASN A 46 -21.06 -33.79 -7.77
C ASN A 46 -20.71 -32.30 -7.85
N GLY A 47 -21.53 -31.46 -7.22
CA GLY A 47 -21.55 -30.00 -7.33
C GLY A 47 -20.16 -29.37 -7.37
N ARG A 48 -19.77 -28.90 -8.56
CA ARG A 48 -18.49 -28.25 -8.80
C ARG A 48 -18.54 -26.84 -8.19
N THR A 49 -18.16 -26.71 -6.92
CA THR A 49 -17.87 -25.41 -6.31
C THR A 49 -16.78 -24.75 -7.15
N THR A 50 -17.12 -23.74 -7.94
CA THR A 50 -16.11 -22.86 -8.52
C THR A 50 -15.28 -22.32 -7.35
N PRO A 51 -13.93 -22.35 -7.41
CA PRO A 51 -13.14 -21.75 -6.34
C PRO A 51 -13.39 -20.25 -6.36
N HIS A 52 -14.30 -19.78 -5.51
CA HIS A 52 -14.65 -18.37 -5.40
C HIS A 52 -13.37 -17.58 -5.06
N HIS A 53 -13.01 -16.63 -5.92
CA HIS A 53 -11.84 -15.76 -5.73
C HIS A 53 -11.92 -15.02 -4.39
N ILE A 54 -10.80 -14.91 -3.67
CA ILE A 54 -10.72 -14.03 -2.49
C ILE A 54 -10.79 -12.60 -3.02
N THR A 55 -11.71 -11.82 -2.45
CA THR A 55 -11.92 -10.42 -2.80
C THR A 55 -11.29 -9.53 -1.74
N VAL A 56 -10.56 -8.51 -2.19
CA VAL A 56 -9.90 -7.54 -1.33
C VAL A 56 -10.37 -6.16 -1.75
N VAL A 57 -10.82 -5.35 -0.79
CA VAL A 57 -11.07 -3.93 -0.99
C VAL A 57 -9.91 -3.13 -0.39
N CYS A 58 -9.37 -2.21 -1.19
CA CYS A 58 -8.21 -1.40 -0.81
C CYS A 58 -8.63 0.07 -0.68
N LEU A 59 -8.27 0.66 0.45
CA LEU A 59 -8.50 2.04 0.81
C LEU A 59 -7.18 2.66 1.25
N SER A 60 -7.10 3.97 1.21
CA SER A 60 -6.01 4.76 1.76
C SER A 60 -6.42 6.23 1.76
N ASP A 61 -5.75 7.05 2.57
CA ASP A 61 -5.85 8.50 2.52
C ASP A 61 -7.30 9.00 2.65
N THR A 62 -8.07 8.37 3.53
CA THR A 62 -9.45 8.77 3.79
C THR A 62 -9.50 10.12 4.49
N HIS A 63 -8.50 10.47 5.30
CA HIS A 63 -8.43 11.76 6.00
C HIS A 63 -9.76 12.16 6.66
N ASN A 64 -10.24 11.32 7.59
CA ASN A 64 -11.53 11.44 8.27
C ASN A 64 -12.79 11.24 7.39
N THR A 65 -12.66 11.02 6.08
CA THR A 65 -13.82 10.68 5.24
C THR A 65 -14.24 9.22 5.43
N GLN A 66 -15.53 8.96 5.23
CA GLN A 66 -16.13 7.65 5.46
C GLN A 66 -16.90 7.21 4.20
N PRO A 67 -16.20 6.87 3.11
CA PRO A 67 -16.85 6.51 1.85
C PRO A 67 -17.65 5.20 1.99
N LEU A 68 -18.61 5.00 1.08
CA LEU A 68 -19.29 3.71 0.97
C LEU A 68 -18.31 2.65 0.46
N ILE A 69 -18.15 1.56 1.22
CA ILE A 69 -17.18 0.51 0.92
C ILE A 69 -17.90 -0.71 0.32
N PRO A 70 -17.49 -1.20 -0.86
CA PRO A 70 -18.07 -2.42 -1.42
C PRO A 70 -17.73 -3.64 -0.55
N ALA A 71 -18.64 -4.62 -0.53
CA ALA A 71 -18.42 -5.88 0.17
C ALA A 71 -17.19 -6.62 -0.39
N ALA A 72 -16.36 -7.15 0.51
CA ALA A 72 -15.19 -7.96 0.18
C ALA A 72 -14.87 -8.91 1.34
N ASP A 73 -14.06 -9.94 1.06
CA ASP A 73 -13.59 -10.87 2.09
C ASP A 73 -12.58 -10.20 3.04
N ILE A 74 -11.74 -9.31 2.51
CA ILE A 74 -10.69 -8.59 3.24
C ILE A 74 -10.78 -7.09 2.91
N LEU A 75 -10.72 -6.24 3.94
CA LEU A 75 -10.56 -4.78 3.82
C LEU A 75 -9.16 -4.39 4.27
N LEU A 76 -8.49 -3.59 3.44
CA LEU A 76 -7.17 -3.03 3.73
C LEU A 76 -7.23 -1.49 3.68
N HIS A 77 -6.67 -0.82 4.69
CA HIS A 77 -6.45 0.62 4.69
C HIS A 77 -4.95 0.93 4.75
N ALA A 78 -4.40 1.58 3.72
CA ALA A 78 -2.97 1.83 3.56
C ALA A 78 -2.50 3.15 4.19
N GLY A 79 -3.04 3.50 5.36
CA GLY A 79 -2.63 4.69 6.12
C GLY A 79 -3.36 5.98 5.76
N ASP A 80 -3.04 7.03 6.49
CA ASP A 80 -3.71 8.33 6.45
C ASP A 80 -5.22 8.18 6.69
N LEU A 81 -5.52 7.46 7.77
CA LEU A 81 -6.86 7.30 8.32
C LEU A 81 -7.46 8.68 8.64
N THR A 82 -6.61 9.56 9.17
CA THR A 82 -6.99 10.84 9.73
C THR A 82 -6.38 12.05 9.03
N GLN A 83 -6.90 13.24 9.33
CA GLN A 83 -6.31 14.50 8.85
C GLN A 83 -5.19 15.00 9.77
N ASN A 84 -5.32 14.84 11.09
CA ASN A 84 -4.36 15.39 12.05
C ASN A 84 -3.86 14.37 13.07
N GLY A 85 -4.34 13.12 13.04
CA GLY A 85 -3.87 12.08 13.92
C GLY A 85 -4.24 12.27 15.37
N THR A 86 -5.32 13.01 15.64
CA THR A 86 -5.82 13.18 17.02
C THR A 86 -6.54 11.92 17.49
N PHE A 87 -6.63 11.73 18.82
CA PHE A 87 -7.38 10.61 19.40
C PHE A 87 -8.83 10.54 18.89
N ALA A 88 -9.53 11.69 18.86
CA ALA A 88 -10.92 11.75 18.42
C ALA A 88 -11.10 11.38 16.93
N GLU A 89 -10.20 11.84 16.06
CA GLU A 89 -10.23 11.46 14.63
C GLU A 89 -9.96 9.97 14.44
N LEU A 90 -8.98 9.42 15.17
CA LEU A 90 -8.65 8.00 15.10
C LEU A 90 -9.82 7.16 15.61
N GLN A 91 -10.39 7.49 16.77
CA GLN A 91 -11.53 6.76 17.33
C GLN A 91 -12.74 6.81 16.38
N ALA A 92 -13.07 7.98 15.83
CA ALA A 92 -14.17 8.10 14.87
C ALA A 92 -13.95 7.25 13.59
N THR A 93 -12.69 7.11 13.17
CA THR A 93 -12.33 6.25 12.03
C THR A 93 -12.43 4.77 12.39
N LEU A 94 -11.96 4.38 13.57
CA LEU A 94 -12.06 3.02 14.08
C LEU A 94 -13.51 2.58 14.26
N ASP A 95 -14.37 3.45 14.81
CA ASP A 95 -15.80 3.19 14.96
C ASP A 95 -16.47 2.94 13.60
N TRP A 96 -16.13 3.76 12.60
CA TRP A 96 -16.63 3.56 11.24
C TRP A 96 -16.17 2.24 10.63
N LEU A 97 -14.87 1.92 10.73
CA LEU A 97 -14.33 0.66 10.22
C LEU A 97 -14.94 -0.55 10.95
N ALA A 98 -15.12 -0.48 12.26
CA ALA A 98 -15.76 -1.52 13.06
C ALA A 98 -17.20 -1.78 12.61
N ALA A 99 -17.95 -0.74 12.24
CA ALA A 99 -19.32 -0.84 11.73
C ALA A 99 -19.44 -1.46 10.32
N LEU A 100 -18.35 -1.55 9.55
CA LEU A 100 -18.36 -2.17 8.23
C LEU A 100 -18.52 -3.70 8.32
N PRO A 101 -19.27 -4.34 7.38
CA PRO A 101 -19.60 -5.76 7.43
C PRO A 101 -18.44 -6.70 7.08
N HIS A 102 -17.27 -6.17 6.76
CA HIS A 102 -16.09 -6.94 6.37
C HIS A 102 -15.55 -7.72 7.57
N ARG A 103 -15.39 -9.04 7.40
CA ARG A 103 -14.93 -9.93 8.48
C ARG A 103 -13.47 -9.71 8.86
N HIS A 104 -12.63 -9.34 7.89
CA HIS A 104 -11.20 -9.16 8.10
C HIS A 104 -10.83 -7.74 7.69
N LYS A 105 -10.41 -6.93 8.67
CA LYS A 105 -10.09 -5.51 8.50
C LYS A 105 -8.67 -5.27 8.97
N PHE A 106 -7.81 -4.79 8.08
CA PHE A 106 -6.43 -4.45 8.39
C PHE A 106 -6.15 -3.01 8.06
N VAL A 107 -5.46 -2.33 8.96
CA VAL A 107 -5.03 -0.96 8.76
C VAL A 107 -3.56 -0.83 9.11
N ILE A 108 -2.85 -0.01 8.34
CA ILE A 108 -1.56 0.55 8.75
C ILE A 108 -1.77 2.04 9.03
N ALA A 109 -0.82 2.68 9.70
CA ALA A 109 -0.79 4.13 9.82
C ALA A 109 -0.22 4.77 8.53
N GLY A 110 -0.49 6.06 8.35
CA GLY A 110 0.22 6.93 7.41
C GLY A 110 0.83 8.14 8.12
N ASN A 111 1.36 9.09 7.36
CA ASN A 111 2.08 10.23 7.94
C ASN A 111 1.17 11.21 8.70
N HIS A 112 -0.14 11.19 8.46
CA HIS A 112 -1.13 12.00 9.18
C HIS A 112 -1.62 11.35 10.48
N ASP A 113 -1.36 10.07 10.72
CA ASP A 113 -1.86 9.35 11.90
C ASP A 113 -0.93 9.53 13.12
N LEU A 114 -0.70 10.80 13.47
CA LEU A 114 0.31 11.26 14.41
C LEU A 114 0.34 10.53 15.77
N LEU A 115 -0.81 10.35 16.41
CA LEU A 115 -0.90 9.68 17.72
C LEU A 115 -0.40 8.23 17.67
N LEU A 116 -0.47 7.57 16.51
CA LEU A 116 -0.02 6.19 16.37
C LEU A 116 1.52 6.07 16.38
N SER A 117 2.26 7.16 16.25
CA SER A 117 3.73 7.19 16.23
C SER A 117 4.30 7.69 17.57
N PRO A 118 4.82 6.79 18.44
CA PRO A 118 5.36 7.19 19.74
C PRO A 118 6.55 8.16 19.63
N SER A 119 7.41 7.97 18.63
CA SER A 119 8.56 8.85 18.38
C SER A 119 8.14 10.25 17.93
N PHE A 120 7.07 10.35 17.13
CA PHE A 120 6.50 11.64 16.76
C PHE A 120 5.85 12.34 17.97
N VAL A 121 5.03 11.61 18.73
CA VAL A 121 4.39 12.14 19.96
C VAL A 121 5.44 12.66 20.94
N ALA A 122 6.54 11.94 21.13
CA ALA A 122 7.63 12.35 22.03
C ALA A 122 8.38 13.61 21.52
N SER A 123 8.53 13.77 20.22
CA SER A 123 9.26 14.91 19.62
C SER A 123 8.40 16.14 19.38
N ALA A 124 7.09 15.98 19.22
CA ALA A 124 6.14 17.07 18.93
C ALA A 124 4.81 16.91 19.69
N PRO A 125 4.81 16.84 21.04
CA PRO A 125 3.60 16.54 21.83
C PRO A 125 2.48 17.58 21.67
N SER A 126 2.84 18.84 21.37
CA SER A 126 1.88 19.93 21.15
C SER A 126 0.98 19.73 19.92
N ARG A 127 1.35 18.83 18.99
CA ARG A 127 0.59 18.57 17.76
C ARG A 127 -0.52 17.52 17.88
N VAL A 128 -0.48 16.73 18.95
CA VAL A 128 -1.37 15.59 19.18
C VAL A 128 -2.24 15.77 20.42
N PHE A 129 -2.11 16.91 21.11
CA PHE A 129 -2.89 17.27 22.30
C PHE A 129 -2.92 16.17 23.38
N THR A 130 -1.79 15.48 23.57
CA THR A 130 -1.68 14.28 24.43
C THR A 130 -1.69 14.55 25.93
N THR A 131 -1.91 15.80 26.36
CA THR A 131 -1.97 16.15 27.79
C THR A 131 -3.31 15.83 28.45
N THR A 132 -4.32 15.42 27.67
CA THR A 132 -5.62 14.96 28.18
C THR A 132 -5.49 13.50 28.65
N PRO A 133 -5.74 13.18 29.93
CA PRO A 133 -5.76 11.79 30.40
C PRO A 133 -6.78 10.95 29.62
N GLY A 134 -6.43 9.72 29.25
CA GLY A 134 -7.31 8.81 28.50
C GLY A 134 -7.40 9.08 27.00
N CYS A 135 -6.41 9.76 26.42
CA CYS A 135 -6.33 10.05 24.98
C CYS A 135 -4.98 9.63 24.37
N THR A 136 -4.45 8.46 24.76
CA THR A 136 -3.23 7.89 24.18
C THR A 136 -3.54 6.83 23.11
N LYS A 137 -2.51 6.29 22.45
CA LYS A 137 -2.65 5.18 21.49
C LYS A 137 -3.25 3.93 22.17
N GLU A 138 -2.89 3.70 23.43
CA GLU A 138 -3.33 2.56 24.23
C GLU A 138 -4.81 2.64 24.63
N ASP A 139 -5.36 3.85 24.67
CA ASP A 139 -6.77 4.10 24.99
C ASP A 139 -7.71 3.92 23.77
N LEU A 140 -7.17 3.70 22.56
CA LEU A 140 -7.98 3.52 21.34
C LEU A 140 -8.73 2.19 21.37
N GLU A 141 -10.01 2.23 21.06
CA GLU A 141 -10.85 1.05 20.92
C GLU A 141 -10.82 0.55 19.46
N TRP A 142 -10.00 -0.48 19.20
CA TRP A 142 -9.79 -1.03 17.85
C TRP A 142 -10.94 -1.91 17.34
N GLY A 143 -11.81 -2.41 18.22
CA GLY A 143 -12.86 -3.36 17.86
C GLY A 143 -12.29 -4.62 17.18
N ASP A 144 -12.77 -4.93 15.98
CA ASP A 144 -12.31 -6.05 15.14
C ASP A 144 -11.31 -5.63 14.04
N VAL A 145 -10.79 -4.39 14.12
CA VAL A 145 -9.74 -3.89 13.22
C VAL A 145 -8.37 -4.34 13.71
N THR A 146 -7.58 -4.93 12.82
CA THR A 146 -6.20 -5.32 13.09
C THR A 146 -5.23 -4.24 12.60
N TYR A 147 -4.50 -3.63 13.52
CA TYR A 147 -3.42 -2.70 13.20
C TYR A 147 -2.12 -3.44 12.87
N LEU A 148 -1.45 -3.04 11.79
CA LEU A 148 -0.16 -3.57 11.36
C LEU A 148 0.89 -2.44 11.36
N GLU A 149 1.98 -2.66 12.08
CA GLU A 149 3.17 -1.80 12.12
C GLU A 149 4.40 -2.71 12.13
N ASP A 150 5.10 -2.79 11.00
CA ASP A 150 6.23 -3.70 10.77
C ASP A 150 5.92 -5.17 11.14
N SER A 151 4.68 -5.60 10.92
CA SER A 151 4.15 -6.88 11.42
C SER A 151 3.25 -7.60 10.41
N SER A 152 3.01 -8.88 10.67
CA SER A 152 2.13 -9.74 9.86
C SER A 152 0.91 -10.21 10.61
N ALA A 153 -0.16 -10.45 9.87
CA ALA A 153 -1.31 -11.23 10.29
C ALA A 153 -1.69 -12.23 9.20
N THR A 154 -2.21 -13.38 9.62
CA THR A 154 -2.69 -14.42 8.70
C THR A 154 -4.18 -14.65 8.94
N VAL A 155 -4.96 -14.68 7.85
CA VAL A 155 -6.39 -15.00 7.90
C VAL A 155 -6.73 -16.14 6.95
N THR A 156 -7.64 -17.00 7.39
CA THR A 156 -8.15 -18.09 6.57
C THR A 156 -9.45 -17.67 5.88
N VAL A 157 -9.40 -17.48 4.56
CA VAL A 157 -10.58 -17.17 3.74
C VAL A 157 -10.90 -18.36 2.83
N ARG A 158 -12.05 -19.00 3.10
CA ARG A 158 -12.53 -20.18 2.35
C ARG A 158 -11.48 -21.31 2.32
N GLY A 159 -10.91 -21.62 3.49
CA GLY A 159 -9.92 -22.69 3.67
C GLY A 159 -8.54 -22.40 3.07
N ARG A 160 -8.23 -21.13 2.75
CA ARG A 160 -6.91 -20.70 2.29
C ARG A 160 -6.37 -19.63 3.22
N ASP A 161 -5.15 -19.82 3.67
CA ASP A 161 -4.44 -18.81 4.46
C ASP A 161 -3.93 -17.71 3.54
N VAL A 162 -4.09 -16.46 3.98
CA VAL A 162 -3.57 -15.27 3.33
C VAL A 162 -2.73 -14.53 4.36
N LYS A 163 -1.44 -14.37 4.08
CA LYS A 163 -0.52 -13.61 4.94
C LYS A 163 -0.43 -12.15 4.48
N ILE A 164 -0.85 -11.24 5.34
CA ILE A 164 -0.75 -9.80 5.14
C ILE A 164 0.41 -9.28 5.99
N TRP A 165 1.30 -8.51 5.41
CA TRP A 165 2.32 -7.75 6.13
C TRP A 165 2.12 -6.26 5.88
N GLY A 166 2.32 -5.43 6.91
CA GLY A 166 2.09 -3.99 6.79
C GLY A 166 3.08 -3.12 7.55
N ALA A 167 3.39 -1.96 6.98
CA ALA A 167 4.25 -0.94 7.61
C ALA A 167 3.94 0.49 7.15
N PRO A 168 4.02 1.49 8.03
CA PRO A 168 3.53 2.86 7.76
C PRO A 168 4.54 3.80 7.09
N TRP A 169 5.76 3.34 6.85
CA TRP A 169 6.92 4.20 6.61
C TRP A 169 6.91 4.90 5.24
N THR A 170 7.29 6.18 5.21
CA THR A 170 7.54 6.97 3.98
C THR A 170 8.89 7.70 4.03
N PRO A 171 9.54 7.97 2.87
CA PRO A 171 10.67 8.89 2.82
C PRO A 171 10.27 10.26 3.37
N LYS A 172 11.15 10.88 4.17
CA LYS A 172 10.84 12.15 4.83
C LYS A 172 10.45 13.25 3.85
N TYR A 173 9.24 13.79 4.05
CA TYR A 173 8.72 14.97 3.38
C TYR A 173 8.00 15.86 4.40
N GLY A 174 8.63 16.97 4.78
CA GLY A 174 8.11 17.85 5.83
C GLY A 174 8.37 17.31 7.24
N ASN A 175 7.41 17.52 8.12
CA ASN A 175 7.48 17.13 9.52
C ASN A 175 6.22 16.36 9.89
N TRP A 176 6.16 15.07 9.55
CA TRP A 176 5.01 14.21 9.80
C TRP A 176 5.45 12.89 10.45
N ALA A 177 4.49 12.09 10.91
CA ALA A 177 4.77 10.81 11.54
C ALA A 177 5.28 9.78 10.52
N PHE A 178 5.92 8.71 11.02
CA PHE A 178 6.34 7.54 10.23
C PHE A 178 7.25 7.87 9.03
N GLN A 179 8.13 8.86 9.19
CA GLN A 179 9.09 9.25 8.17
C GLN A 179 10.51 8.79 8.50
N TYR A 180 11.23 8.29 7.49
CA TYR A 180 12.65 7.94 7.58
C TYR A 180 13.52 8.82 6.68
N PRO A 181 14.83 8.97 6.99
CA PRO A 181 15.74 9.78 6.17
C PRO A 181 15.79 9.30 4.71
N PRO A 182 15.70 10.20 3.72
CA PRO A 182 15.82 9.82 2.32
C PRO A 182 17.18 9.18 2.03
N GLY A 183 17.20 8.13 1.20
CA GLY A 183 18.42 7.44 0.78
C GLY A 183 18.83 6.26 1.68
N GLU A 184 18.32 6.16 2.90
CA GLU A 184 18.56 5.01 3.77
C GLU A 184 17.73 3.78 3.35
N ASP A 185 18.35 2.61 3.37
CA ASP A 185 17.64 1.35 3.20
C ASP A 185 17.05 0.90 4.53
N VAL A 186 15.80 1.30 4.76
CA VAL A 186 15.02 0.87 5.93
C VAL A 186 14.20 -0.39 5.67
N TRP A 187 14.26 -0.95 4.46
CA TRP A 187 13.37 -2.02 4.02
C TRP A 187 14.05 -3.39 3.94
N GLN A 188 15.38 -3.43 3.78
CA GLN A 188 16.14 -4.67 3.63
C GLN A 188 15.72 -5.75 4.63
N GLY A 189 15.16 -6.85 4.11
CA GLY A 189 14.77 -8.01 4.90
C GLY A 189 13.58 -7.81 5.85
N LYS A 190 12.90 -6.66 5.82
CA LYS A 190 11.73 -6.41 6.68
C LYS A 190 10.50 -7.21 6.28
N ILE A 191 10.29 -7.40 4.97
CA ILE A 191 9.10 -8.08 4.46
C ILE A 191 9.30 -9.60 4.52
N PRO A 192 8.42 -10.38 5.19
CA PRO A 192 8.52 -11.83 5.17
C PRO A 192 8.46 -12.37 3.73
N GLY A 193 9.34 -13.33 3.40
CA GLY A 193 9.41 -13.92 2.06
C GLY A 193 8.17 -14.70 1.61
N ASP A 194 7.26 -14.97 2.54
CA ASP A 194 5.99 -15.68 2.37
C ASP A 194 4.77 -14.75 2.45
N ALA A 195 4.94 -13.43 2.42
CA ALA A 195 3.82 -12.49 2.42
C ALA A 195 3.03 -12.56 1.09
N ASP A 196 1.72 -12.81 1.18
CA ASP A 196 0.82 -12.79 0.02
C ASP A 196 0.44 -11.36 -0.35
N ILE A 197 0.22 -10.51 0.66
CA ILE A 197 -0.18 -9.11 0.54
C ILE A 197 0.79 -8.25 1.33
N VAL A 198 1.29 -7.20 0.70
CA VAL A 198 2.10 -6.15 1.33
C VAL A 198 1.30 -4.85 1.34
N VAL A 199 1.19 -4.20 2.49
CA VAL A 199 0.49 -2.92 2.65
C VAL A 199 1.47 -1.89 3.20
N THR A 200 1.82 -0.88 2.42
CA THR A 200 2.71 0.20 2.88
C THR A 200 2.11 1.55 2.55
N HIS A 201 2.33 2.56 3.39
CA HIS A 201 1.74 3.87 3.11
C HIS A 201 2.41 4.52 1.88
N GLY A 202 3.75 4.50 1.84
CA GLY A 202 4.52 4.96 0.70
C GLY A 202 4.62 3.92 -0.42
N PRO A 203 4.54 4.34 -1.70
CA PRO A 203 4.70 3.45 -2.84
C PRO A 203 6.17 3.10 -3.13
N ALA A 204 6.37 2.02 -3.88
CA ALA A 204 7.66 1.71 -4.50
C ALA A 204 7.96 2.69 -5.64
N GLN A 205 9.24 3.04 -5.83
CA GLN A 205 9.63 3.94 -6.91
C GLN A 205 9.29 3.36 -8.27
N GLY A 206 8.66 4.15 -9.14
CA GLY A 206 8.22 3.70 -10.47
C GLY A 206 6.85 3.03 -10.51
N HIS A 207 6.21 2.81 -9.36
CA HIS A 207 4.93 2.11 -9.24
C HIS A 207 3.89 2.95 -8.52
N LEU A 208 3.03 3.61 -9.29
CA LEU A 208 1.97 4.49 -8.78
C LEU A 208 2.51 5.57 -7.81
N ASP A 209 3.65 6.16 -8.13
CA ASP A 209 4.41 7.05 -7.23
C ASP A 209 4.71 8.43 -7.83
N VAL A 210 4.08 8.78 -8.95
CA VAL A 210 4.31 10.07 -9.62
C VAL A 210 3.40 11.13 -9.02
N ASN A 211 4.01 12.22 -8.57
CA ASN A 211 3.31 13.46 -8.20
C ASN A 211 3.70 14.62 -9.13
N GLY A 212 3.27 15.84 -8.79
CA GLY A 212 3.60 17.05 -9.55
C GLY A 212 5.11 17.36 -9.71
N MET A 213 6.00 16.70 -8.95
CA MET A 213 7.45 16.92 -8.94
C MET A 213 8.25 15.73 -9.51
N GLY A 214 7.63 14.56 -9.72
CA GLY A 214 8.27 13.36 -10.22
C GLY A 214 7.94 12.13 -9.38
N HIS A 215 8.86 11.15 -9.37
CA HIS A 215 8.75 9.94 -8.57
C HIS A 215 9.04 10.23 -7.10
N ALA A 216 8.07 9.94 -6.24
CA ALA A 216 8.16 10.08 -4.79
C ALA A 216 8.30 8.73 -4.05
N GLY A 217 8.24 7.62 -4.78
CA GLY A 217 8.34 6.29 -4.21
C GLY A 217 9.76 5.92 -3.81
N CYS A 218 9.88 4.83 -3.04
CA CYS A 218 11.17 4.35 -2.53
C CYS A 218 11.75 3.21 -3.40
N ALA A 219 12.99 3.36 -3.85
CA ALA A 219 13.68 2.33 -4.64
C ALA A 219 13.94 1.04 -3.82
N TRP A 220 14.28 1.19 -2.54
CA TRP A 220 14.52 0.07 -1.63
C TRP A 220 13.26 -0.79 -1.41
N MET A 221 12.09 -0.15 -1.33
CA MET A 221 10.80 -0.86 -1.33
C MET A 221 10.61 -1.69 -2.60
N GLY A 222 10.92 -1.13 -3.77
CA GLY A 222 10.85 -1.87 -5.04
C GLY A 222 11.70 -3.15 -5.03
N ARG A 223 12.92 -3.08 -4.48
CA ARG A 223 13.81 -4.25 -4.34
C ARG A 223 13.23 -5.32 -3.43
N GLU A 224 12.64 -4.93 -2.31
CA GLU A 224 12.00 -5.87 -1.38
C GLU A 224 10.77 -6.53 -2.00
N LEU A 225 9.97 -5.79 -2.77
CA LEU A 225 8.85 -6.36 -3.49
C LEU A 225 9.29 -7.29 -4.63
N GLU A 226 10.39 -7.01 -5.32
CA GLU A 226 10.97 -7.94 -6.29
C GLU A 226 11.48 -9.21 -5.60
N ARG A 227 12.03 -9.09 -4.38
CA ARG A 227 12.50 -10.23 -3.59
C ARG A 227 11.33 -11.12 -3.15
N VAL A 228 10.27 -10.53 -2.62
CA VAL A 228 9.10 -11.24 -2.04
C VAL A 228 8.11 -11.69 -3.10
N LYS A 229 7.90 -10.87 -4.14
CA LYS A 229 6.91 -11.05 -5.21
C LYS A 229 5.50 -11.32 -4.66
N PRO A 230 4.97 -10.42 -3.80
CA PRO A 230 3.63 -10.59 -3.26
C PRO A 230 2.59 -10.60 -4.39
N ARG A 231 1.42 -11.19 -4.12
CA ARG A 231 0.32 -11.25 -5.09
C ARG A 231 -0.38 -9.90 -5.20
N LEU A 232 -0.29 -9.08 -4.16
CA LEU A 232 -0.84 -7.73 -4.09
C LEU A 232 0.10 -6.85 -3.24
N ALA A 233 0.43 -5.67 -3.76
CA ALA A 233 1.01 -4.59 -2.98
C ALA A 233 0.01 -3.42 -2.98
N VAL A 234 -0.27 -2.84 -1.81
CA VAL A 234 -1.24 -1.76 -1.62
C VAL A 234 -0.55 -0.55 -1.05
N TYR A 235 -0.76 0.60 -1.68
CA TYR A 235 -0.16 1.89 -1.31
C TYR A 235 -1.19 2.99 -1.11
N GLY A 236 -0.73 4.08 -0.50
CA GLY A 236 -1.41 5.36 -0.35
C GLY A 236 -0.53 6.53 -0.78
N HIS A 237 -0.67 7.64 -0.05
CA HIS A 237 0.24 8.80 0.04
C HIS A 237 0.33 9.68 -1.22
N ILE A 238 0.48 9.08 -2.41
CA ILE A 238 0.63 9.79 -3.68
C ILE A 238 -0.71 9.84 -4.40
N HIS A 239 -1.54 10.82 -4.04
CA HIS A 239 -2.94 10.93 -4.47
C HIS A 239 -3.08 11.05 -6.00
N GLU A 240 -2.14 11.72 -6.67
CA GLU A 240 -2.15 11.91 -8.13
C GLU A 240 -1.95 10.60 -8.90
N SER A 241 -1.41 9.57 -8.25
CA SER A 241 -1.14 8.26 -8.85
C SER A 241 -2.15 7.19 -8.44
N ARG A 242 -3.33 7.58 -7.93
CA ARG A 242 -4.43 6.64 -7.64
C ARG A 242 -4.72 5.75 -8.85
N GLY A 243 -4.58 4.45 -8.69
CA GLY A 243 -4.80 3.50 -9.77
C GLY A 243 -4.48 2.07 -9.42
N ARG A 244 -4.30 1.25 -10.46
CA ARG A 244 -3.83 -0.12 -10.36
C ARG A 244 -2.81 -0.39 -11.45
N GLU A 245 -1.83 -1.22 -11.13
CA GLU A 245 -0.77 -1.63 -12.04
C GLU A 245 -0.59 -3.15 -11.97
N TYR A 246 -0.26 -3.78 -13.11
CA TYR A 246 0.14 -5.19 -13.14
C TYR A 246 1.64 -5.30 -13.35
N VAL A 247 2.30 -5.82 -12.32
CA VAL A 247 3.75 -5.98 -12.25
C VAL A 247 4.14 -7.39 -12.74
N ARG A 248 5.31 -7.54 -13.38
CA ARG A 248 5.69 -8.77 -14.10
C ARG A 248 6.96 -9.44 -13.57
N TRP A 249 7.77 -8.71 -12.83
CA TRP A 249 9.07 -9.14 -12.29
C TRP A 249 10.04 -9.66 -13.38
N ASP A 250 9.92 -9.13 -14.60
CA ASP A 250 10.72 -9.53 -15.75
C ASP A 250 11.96 -8.63 -15.95
N ARG A 251 12.76 -8.96 -16.97
CA ARG A 251 13.99 -8.21 -17.26
C ARG A 251 13.71 -6.76 -17.68
N VAL A 252 12.58 -6.51 -18.34
CA VAL A 252 12.23 -5.16 -18.81
C VAL A 252 11.85 -4.29 -17.62
N GLN A 253 11.11 -4.83 -16.66
CA GLN A 253 10.83 -4.15 -15.39
C GLN A 253 12.12 -3.84 -14.61
N ARG A 254 13.01 -4.83 -14.42
CA ARG A 254 14.30 -4.59 -13.75
C ARG A 254 15.12 -3.49 -14.42
N MET A 255 15.11 -3.44 -15.75
CA MET A 255 15.78 -2.37 -16.49
C MET A 255 15.11 -1.02 -16.26
N TYR A 256 13.79 -0.97 -16.22
CA TYR A 256 13.03 0.26 -15.94
C TYR A 256 13.33 0.80 -14.54
N GLU A 257 13.20 -0.05 -13.52
CA GLU A 257 13.52 0.30 -12.12
C GLU A 257 14.98 0.71 -11.95
N GLY A 258 15.91 -0.01 -12.60
CA GLY A 258 17.34 0.30 -12.56
C GLY A 258 17.73 1.59 -13.29
N VAL A 259 16.86 2.16 -14.14
CA VAL A 259 17.07 3.48 -14.76
C VAL A 259 16.46 4.60 -13.90
N LEU A 260 15.52 4.26 -13.00
CA LEU A 260 14.88 5.21 -12.08
C LEU A 260 15.73 5.50 -10.83
N GLY A 261 16.40 4.47 -10.30
CA GLY A 261 17.15 4.50 -9.04
C GLY A 261 18.66 4.51 -9.19
#